data_AF-A0A7V9ASR8-F1
#
_entry.id   AF-A0A7V9ASR8-F1
#
_cell.length_a   1.000
_cell.length_b   1.000
_cell.length_c   1.000
_cell.angle_alpha   90.00
_cell.angle_beta   90.00
_cell.angle_gamma   90.00
#
_symmetry.space_group_name_H-M   'P 1'
#
loop_
_entity.id
_entity.type
_entity.pdbx_description
1 polymer ?
#
loop_
_entity_poly.entity_id
_entity_poly.type
_entity_poly.pdbx_seq_one_letter_code
_entity_poly.pdbx_strand_id
1 'polypeptide(L)'
;LPAGRLAADAYEAALAPLYAFVHELSQRRPPPRAPAGPGASLRLWKRLNSGNGGLNLTRLLLGGLVIPGAVAGVNRAGLGPFTADLSPATLRRAALDAMGAVVERLGIEADHVVFGHTHRAGPLPADEPADGWEREGGGRLWNSGSWVVEPELIGTAGAASGHWPGACVVLEEDGPPQLERLLDTTAGFALTA
;
A
#
# COMPACT_ATOMS: atom_id res chain seq x y z
N LEU A 1 -3.48 19.88 11.56
CA LEU A 1 -4.84 19.44 11.14
C LEU A 1 -5.76 19.54 12.35
N PRO A 2 -7.09 19.76 12.19
CA PRO A 2 -7.99 20.04 13.31
C PRO A 2 -7.98 18.87 14.30
N ALA A 3 -7.93 19.18 15.60
CA ALA A 3 -8.06 18.20 16.66
C ALA A 3 -9.55 17.89 16.89
N GLY A 4 -9.99 16.68 16.58
CA GLY A 4 -11.37 16.23 16.82
C GLY A 4 -11.75 14.99 16.01
N ARG A 5 -12.78 14.26 16.47
CA ARG A 5 -13.41 13.18 15.70
C ARG A 5 -13.95 13.77 14.40
N LEU A 6 -13.52 13.22 13.26
CA LEU A 6 -13.98 13.61 11.95
C LEU A 6 -15.02 12.58 11.47
N ALA A 7 -16.10 13.05 10.88
CA ALA A 7 -17.03 12.15 10.19
C ALA A 7 -16.37 11.59 8.92
N ALA A 8 -16.82 10.42 8.44
CA ALA A 8 -16.35 9.83 7.18
C ALA A 8 -16.44 10.84 6.01
N ASP A 9 -17.51 11.62 5.95
CA ASP A 9 -17.74 12.66 4.95
C ASP A 9 -16.63 13.73 4.92
N ALA A 10 -16.00 14.03 6.07
CA ALA A 10 -14.90 14.99 6.13
C ALA A 10 -13.61 14.43 5.50
N TYR A 11 -13.40 13.10 5.59
CA TYR A 11 -12.33 12.41 4.89
C TYR A 11 -12.58 12.40 3.38
N GLU A 12 -13.81 12.11 2.96
CA GLU A 12 -14.18 12.15 1.53
C GLU A 12 -13.98 13.55 0.96
N ALA A 13 -14.40 14.59 1.68
CA ALA A 13 -14.18 15.98 1.26
C ALA A 13 -12.69 16.35 1.17
N ALA A 14 -11.86 15.88 2.11
CA ALA A 14 -10.42 16.13 2.08
C ALA A 14 -9.72 15.41 0.91
N LEU A 15 -10.18 14.20 0.56
CA LEU A 15 -9.61 13.40 -0.53
C LEU A 15 -10.22 13.72 -1.90
N ALA A 16 -11.37 14.39 -1.95
CA ALA A 16 -12.08 14.73 -3.18
C ALA A 16 -11.20 15.39 -4.26
N PRO A 17 -10.29 16.35 -3.95
CA PRO A 17 -9.41 16.93 -4.96
C PRO A 17 -8.42 15.91 -5.56
N LEU A 18 -7.91 14.98 -4.74
CA LEU A 18 -7.02 13.92 -5.20
C LEU A 18 -7.78 12.91 -6.07
N TYR A 19 -8.98 12.50 -5.65
CA TYR A 19 -9.83 11.63 -6.46
C TYR A 19 -10.24 12.28 -7.78
N ALA A 20 -10.60 13.57 -7.77
CA ALA A 20 -10.88 14.33 -8.99
C ALA A 20 -9.65 14.41 -9.90
N PHE A 21 -8.45 14.63 -9.35
CA PHE A 21 -7.21 14.63 -10.12
C PHE A 21 -6.92 13.27 -10.78
N VAL A 22 -7.04 12.18 -10.02
CA VAL A 22 -6.86 10.81 -10.53
C VAL A 22 -7.91 10.47 -11.58
N HIS A 23 -9.17 10.87 -11.34
CA HIS A 23 -10.27 10.72 -12.29
C HIS A 23 -9.95 11.43 -13.61
N GLU A 24 -9.63 12.73 -13.57
CA GLU A 24 -9.25 13.51 -14.74
C GLU A 24 -8.03 12.92 -15.46
N LEU A 25 -7.02 12.45 -14.73
CA LEU A 25 -5.85 11.81 -15.31
C LEU A 25 -6.21 10.51 -16.03
N SER A 26 -7.14 9.72 -15.48
CA SER A 26 -7.62 8.47 -16.09
C SER A 26 -8.53 8.70 -17.31
N GLN A 27 -9.29 9.80 -17.34
CA GLN A 27 -10.17 10.14 -18.45
C GLN A 27 -9.42 10.75 -19.65
N ARG A 28 -8.18 11.19 -19.45
CA ARG A 28 -7.32 11.66 -20.55
C ARG A 28 -6.94 10.47 -21.44
N ARG A 29 -7.65 10.33 -22.56
CA ARG A 29 -7.22 9.48 -23.68
C ARG A 29 -5.87 9.98 -24.20
N PRO A 30 -4.84 9.13 -24.30
CA PRO A 30 -3.63 9.52 -24.98
C PRO A 30 -3.87 9.60 -26.50
N PRO A 31 -3.00 10.32 -27.22
CA PRO A 31 -3.02 10.36 -28.68
C PRO A 31 -2.84 8.95 -29.26
N PRO A 32 -3.33 8.68 -30.49
CA PRO A 32 -3.46 7.35 -31.10
C PRO A 32 -2.15 6.54 -31.32
N ARG A 33 -1.01 7.01 -30.80
CA ARG A 33 0.29 6.33 -30.82
C ARG A 33 0.95 6.18 -29.45
N ALA A 34 0.27 6.53 -28.35
CA ALA A 34 0.75 6.30 -26.99
C ALA A 34 -0.16 5.30 -26.29
N PRO A 35 0.35 4.19 -25.72
CA PRO A 35 -0.49 3.24 -25.00
C PRO A 35 -1.06 3.89 -23.74
N ALA A 36 -2.38 4.05 -23.75
CA ALA A 36 -3.22 4.54 -22.66
C ALA A 36 -3.31 3.53 -21.55
N GLY A 37 -3.01 3.95 -20.32
CA GLY A 37 -3.39 3.16 -19.16
C GLY A 37 -2.61 3.56 -17.91
N PRO A 38 -3.04 3.03 -16.74
CA PRO A 38 -2.48 3.30 -15.40
C PRO A 38 -0.99 2.90 -15.23
N GLY A 39 -0.32 2.55 -16.32
CA GLY A 39 1.04 2.08 -16.34
C GLY A 39 2.11 3.16 -16.26
N ALA A 40 1.84 4.46 -16.11
CA ALA A 40 2.92 5.45 -16.04
C ALA A 40 3.73 5.33 -14.74
N SER A 41 3.03 5.32 -13.60
CA SER A 41 3.60 5.01 -12.29
C SER A 41 4.09 3.57 -12.25
N LEU A 42 3.30 2.61 -12.73
CA LEU A 42 3.69 1.19 -12.79
C LEU A 42 4.94 0.95 -13.65
N ARG A 43 5.15 1.70 -14.74
CA ARG A 43 6.37 1.63 -15.59
C ARG A 43 7.57 2.26 -14.90
N LEU A 44 7.37 3.35 -14.16
CA LEU A 44 8.42 3.94 -13.33
C LEU A 44 8.81 2.98 -12.21
N TRP A 45 7.82 2.37 -11.54
CA TRP A 45 8.00 1.36 -10.50
C TRP A 45 8.65 0.07 -11.05
N LYS A 46 8.18 -0.44 -12.20
CA LYS A 46 8.81 -1.56 -12.94
C LYS A 46 10.26 -1.24 -13.32
N ARG A 47 10.57 -0.01 -13.75
CA ARG A 47 11.94 0.43 -14.04
C ARG A 47 12.83 0.52 -12.80
N LEU A 48 12.24 0.70 -11.62
CA LEU A 48 12.96 0.70 -10.35
C LEU A 48 13.17 -0.72 -9.80
N ASN A 49 12.23 -1.65 -10.04
CA ASN A 49 12.23 -3.01 -9.47
C ASN A 49 12.64 -4.15 -10.42
N SER A 50 12.83 -3.93 -11.72
CA SER A 50 13.25 -4.98 -12.66
C SER A 50 14.74 -5.31 -12.52
N GLY A 51 15.08 -6.18 -11.57
CA GLY A 51 16.44 -6.60 -11.24
C GLY A 51 17.02 -7.73 -12.10
N ASN A 52 17.04 -7.60 -13.44
CA ASN A 52 17.80 -8.54 -14.29
C ASN A 52 18.30 -7.93 -15.62
N GLY A 53 19.00 -6.81 -15.51
CA GLY A 53 19.79 -6.23 -16.60
C GLY A 53 20.58 -5.04 -16.05
N GLY A 54 21.91 -5.14 -16.08
CA GLY A 54 22.81 -4.22 -15.39
C GLY A 54 22.42 -2.74 -15.51
N LEU A 55 22.06 -2.13 -14.38
CA LEU A 55 21.83 -0.70 -14.30
C LEU A 55 23.18 0.00 -14.22
N ASN A 56 23.42 0.89 -15.18
CA ASN A 56 24.50 1.85 -15.18
C ASN A 56 24.34 2.73 -13.92
N LEU A 57 25.16 2.49 -12.88
CA LEU A 57 25.11 3.15 -11.56
C LEU A 57 24.95 4.68 -11.64
N THR A 58 25.44 5.29 -12.72
CA THR A 58 25.37 6.72 -13.04
C THR A 58 23.95 7.26 -13.24
N ARG A 59 22.98 6.47 -13.73
CA ARG A 59 21.58 6.92 -13.89
C ARG A 59 20.75 6.80 -12.61
N LEU A 60 21.09 5.86 -11.73
CA LEU A 60 20.45 5.72 -10.42
C LEU A 60 20.83 6.88 -9.49
N LEU A 61 22.09 7.34 -9.58
CA LEU A 61 22.57 8.51 -8.83
C LEU A 61 21.89 9.82 -9.25
N LEU A 62 21.48 9.96 -10.52
CA LEU A 62 20.72 11.12 -11.00
C LEU A 62 19.24 11.08 -10.58
N GLY A 63 18.63 9.90 -10.45
CA GLY A 63 17.26 9.73 -9.92
C GLY A 63 17.17 9.86 -8.39
N GLY A 64 18.24 9.45 -7.68
CA GLY A 64 18.34 9.52 -6.23
C GLY A 64 18.43 10.93 -5.63
N LEU A 65 18.61 11.97 -6.44
CA LEU A 65 18.59 13.38 -6.00
C LEU A 65 17.22 14.06 -6.23
N VAL A 66 16.39 13.53 -7.13
CA VAL A 66 15.10 14.13 -7.49
C VAL A 66 14.05 13.87 -6.42
N ILE A 67 13.98 12.65 -5.88
CA ILE A 67 13.01 12.30 -4.84
C ILE A 67 13.32 13.01 -3.51
N PRO A 68 14.55 12.96 -2.96
CA PRO A 68 14.88 13.71 -1.74
C PRO A 68 14.77 15.23 -1.92
N GLY A 69 15.15 15.76 -3.08
CA GLY A 69 15.00 17.19 -3.38
C GLY A 69 13.53 17.64 -3.46
N ALA A 70 12.67 16.85 -4.10
CA ALA A 70 11.23 17.10 -4.16
C ALA A 70 10.59 16.99 -2.76
N VAL A 71 10.92 15.94 -1.99
CA VAL A 71 10.46 15.76 -0.60
C VAL A 71 10.88 16.92 0.28
N ALA A 72 12.14 17.37 0.18
CA ALA A 72 12.62 18.54 0.90
C ALA A 72 11.86 19.82 0.52
N GLY A 73 11.57 20.01 -0.77
CA GLY A 73 10.75 21.13 -1.26
C GLY A 73 9.33 21.13 -0.70
N VAL A 74 8.66 19.98 -0.72
CA VAL A 74 7.29 19.80 -0.19
C VAL A 74 7.25 19.98 1.33
N ASN A 75 8.23 19.42 2.06
CA ASN A 75 8.37 19.63 3.50
C ASN A 75 8.61 21.11 3.83
N ARG A 76 9.46 21.79 3.07
CA ARG A 76 9.73 23.24 3.23
C ARG A 76 8.50 24.10 2.94
N ALA A 77 7.61 23.63 2.08
CA ALA A 77 6.31 24.26 1.82
C ALA A 77 5.27 24.01 2.93
N GLY A 78 5.62 23.29 4.00
CA GLY A 78 4.74 23.02 5.14
C GLY A 78 3.73 21.90 4.91
N LEU A 79 3.89 21.13 3.83
CA LEU A 79 3.00 20.01 3.49
C LEU A 79 3.46 18.67 4.08
N GLY A 80 4.62 18.66 4.75
CA GLY A 80 5.23 17.49 5.40
C GLY A 80 4.72 17.20 6.82
N PRO A 81 5.34 16.23 7.52
CA PRO A 81 6.66 15.66 7.24
C PRO A 81 6.59 14.40 6.36
N PHE A 82 7.16 14.49 5.14
CA PHE A 82 7.39 13.35 4.27
C PHE A 82 8.83 12.86 4.38
N THR A 83 9.01 11.54 4.28
CA THR A 83 10.33 10.90 4.14
C THR A 83 10.61 10.57 2.68
N ALA A 84 11.88 10.62 2.28
CA ALA A 84 12.33 10.15 0.97
C ALA A 84 12.67 8.65 0.97
N ASP A 85 12.64 8.00 2.13
CA ASP A 85 12.77 6.56 2.24
C ASP A 85 11.49 5.88 1.75
N LEU A 86 11.59 5.24 0.59
CA LEU A 86 10.53 4.48 -0.05
C LEU A 86 10.80 2.97 0.03
N SER A 87 11.57 2.52 1.03
CA SER A 87 11.80 1.10 1.24
C SER A 87 10.47 0.36 1.54
N PRO A 88 10.36 -0.94 1.19
CA PRO A 88 9.16 -1.72 1.45
C PRO A 88 8.73 -1.72 2.92
N ALA A 89 9.69 -1.76 3.85
CA ALA A 89 9.42 -1.72 5.29
C ALA A 89 8.81 -0.37 5.71
N THR A 90 9.37 0.75 5.23
CA THR A 90 8.88 2.09 5.52
C THR A 90 7.50 2.33 4.90
N LEU A 91 7.25 1.86 3.68
CA LEU A 91 5.94 1.94 3.04
C LEU A 91 4.89 1.10 3.78
N ARG A 92 5.25 -0.13 4.21
CA ARG A 92 4.38 -0.98 5.04
C ARG A 92 4.01 -0.27 6.33
N ARG A 93 5.00 0.27 7.04
CA ARG A 93 4.79 0.96 8.31
C ARG A 93 3.90 2.19 8.13
N ALA A 94 4.18 3.02 7.13
CA ALA A 94 3.38 4.20 6.81
C ALA A 94 1.92 3.84 6.49
N ALA A 95 1.69 2.72 5.80
CA ALA A 95 0.34 2.25 5.49
C ALA A 95 -0.42 1.82 6.76
N LEU A 96 0.23 1.10 7.68
CA LEU A 96 -0.35 0.69 8.95
C LEU A 96 -0.61 1.88 9.87
N ASP A 97 0.32 2.83 9.96
CA ASP A 97 0.14 4.09 10.70
C ASP A 97 -1.06 4.88 10.13
N ALA A 98 -1.23 4.91 8.80
CA ALA A 98 -2.36 5.56 8.16
C ALA A 98 -3.70 4.86 8.49
N MET A 99 -3.74 3.52 8.47
CA MET A 99 -4.93 2.75 8.89
C MET A 99 -5.29 3.03 10.35
N GLY A 100 -4.30 3.00 11.25
CA GLY A 100 -4.49 3.34 12.66
C GLY A 100 -5.04 4.75 12.85
N ALA A 101 -4.50 5.71 12.10
CA ALA A 101 -4.96 7.09 12.17
C ALA A 101 -6.37 7.31 11.59
N VAL A 102 -6.83 6.46 10.65
CA VAL A 102 -8.24 6.44 10.20
C VAL A 102 -9.13 5.94 11.32
N VAL A 103 -8.79 4.81 11.95
CA VAL A 103 -9.53 4.25 13.09
C VAL A 103 -9.67 5.28 14.21
N GLU A 104 -8.57 5.91 14.61
CA GLU A 104 -8.54 6.90 15.68
C GLU A 104 -9.43 8.11 15.37
N ARG A 105 -9.24 8.73 14.19
CA ARG A 105 -9.94 9.97 13.84
C ARG A 105 -11.43 9.78 13.58
N LEU A 106 -11.83 8.61 13.08
CA LEU A 106 -13.24 8.26 12.94
C LEU A 106 -13.87 7.78 14.26
N GLY A 107 -13.07 7.53 15.30
CA GLY A 107 -13.53 7.02 16.58
C GLY A 107 -14.11 5.61 16.48
N ILE A 108 -13.47 4.72 15.72
CA ILE A 108 -13.90 3.33 15.56
C ILE A 108 -13.51 2.54 16.82
N GLU A 109 -14.52 2.12 17.59
CA GLU A 109 -14.34 1.42 18.87
C GLU A 109 -14.30 -0.11 18.75
N ALA A 110 -14.36 -0.65 17.52
CA ALA A 110 -14.29 -2.10 17.29
C ALA A 110 -12.92 -2.69 17.65
N ASP A 111 -12.90 -3.87 18.27
CA ASP A 111 -11.68 -4.62 18.62
C ASP A 111 -10.91 -5.10 17.39
N HIS A 112 -11.60 -5.30 16.27
CA HIS A 112 -11.02 -5.76 15.02
C HIS A 112 -11.49 -4.88 13.86
N VAL A 113 -10.54 -4.37 13.07
CA VAL A 113 -10.86 -3.53 11.90
C VAL A 113 -10.19 -4.10 10.66
N VAL A 114 -11.01 -4.43 9.65
CA VAL A 114 -10.53 -5.00 8.39
C VAL A 114 -10.40 -3.90 7.34
N PHE A 115 -9.21 -3.84 6.74
CA PHE A 115 -8.84 -2.94 5.65
C PHE A 115 -8.54 -3.72 4.36
N GLY A 116 -8.37 -2.97 3.27
CA GLY A 116 -7.85 -3.45 1.99
C GLY A 116 -6.84 -2.47 1.41
N HIS A 117 -6.90 -2.26 0.09
CA HIS A 117 -6.22 -1.19 -0.67
C HIS A 117 -4.69 -1.23 -0.79
N THR A 118 -3.96 -1.66 0.23
CA THR A 118 -2.48 -1.77 0.17
C THR A 118 -2.01 -3.00 -0.61
N HIS A 119 -2.94 -3.88 -0.97
CA HIS A 119 -2.70 -5.16 -1.65
C HIS A 119 -1.76 -6.09 -0.87
N ARG A 120 -1.53 -5.81 0.42
CA ARG A 120 -0.74 -6.64 1.31
C ARG A 120 -1.64 -7.27 2.35
N ALA A 121 -1.69 -8.60 2.38
CA ALA A 121 -2.36 -9.34 3.43
C ALA A 121 -1.65 -9.16 4.78
N GLY A 122 -2.40 -9.22 5.87
CA GLY A 122 -1.82 -9.28 7.21
C GLY A 122 -2.83 -9.10 8.35
N PRO A 123 -2.40 -9.36 9.60
CA PRO A 123 -1.07 -9.79 10.00
C PRO A 123 -0.71 -11.21 9.53
N LEU A 124 0.54 -11.42 9.12
CA LEU A 124 1.09 -12.74 8.76
C LEU A 124 1.95 -13.31 9.90
N PRO A 125 2.20 -14.63 9.96
CA PRO A 125 3.03 -15.22 11.01
C PRO A 125 4.46 -14.67 11.10
N ALA A 126 4.99 -14.15 9.99
CA ALA A 126 6.32 -13.53 9.93
C ALA A 126 6.30 -12.02 10.24
N ASP A 127 5.13 -11.44 10.52
CA ASP A 127 5.05 -10.05 10.97
C ASP A 127 5.39 -9.97 12.45
N GLU A 128 6.28 -9.03 12.79
CA GLU A 128 6.71 -8.79 14.16
C GLU A 128 5.70 -7.87 14.87
N PRO A 129 5.57 -7.92 16.21
CA PRO A 129 4.69 -7.01 16.94
C PRO A 129 4.97 -5.52 16.63
N ALA A 130 6.25 -5.18 16.37
CA ALA A 130 6.68 -3.84 16.00
C ALA A 130 6.19 -3.36 14.62
N ASP A 131 5.61 -4.25 13.80
CA ASP A 131 5.11 -3.89 12.48
C ASP A 131 3.86 -3.02 12.53
N GLY A 132 3.12 -3.00 13.66
CA GLY A 132 2.02 -2.04 13.88
C GLY A 132 0.63 -2.58 13.55
N TRP A 133 0.45 -3.91 13.58
CA TRP A 133 -0.87 -4.54 13.44
C TRP A 133 -1.72 -4.42 14.71
N GLU A 134 -1.09 -4.27 15.87
CA GLU A 134 -1.76 -3.93 17.13
C GLU A 134 -1.89 -2.42 17.27
N ARG A 135 -3.06 -1.95 17.70
CA ARG A 135 -3.30 -0.52 17.93
C ARG A 135 -2.87 -0.11 19.33
N GLU A 136 -2.32 1.10 19.45
CA GLU A 136 -2.16 1.75 20.76
C GLU A 136 -3.54 1.97 21.39
N GLY A 137 -3.76 1.40 22.58
CA GLY A 137 -5.08 1.42 23.25
C GLY A 137 -5.94 0.18 23.03
N GLY A 138 -5.47 -0.80 22.25
CA GLY A 138 -6.11 -2.11 22.11
C GLY A 138 -6.84 -2.33 20.78
N GLY A 139 -7.06 -3.61 20.48
CA GLY A 139 -7.61 -4.07 19.21
C GLY A 139 -6.58 -4.14 18.08
N ARG A 140 -6.98 -4.79 17.00
CA ARG A 140 -6.10 -5.27 15.94
C ARG A 140 -6.60 -4.86 14.55
N LEU A 141 -5.66 -4.48 13.70
CA LEU A 141 -5.88 -4.22 12.28
C LEU A 141 -5.74 -5.52 11.49
N TRP A 142 -6.52 -5.65 10.43
CA TRP A 142 -6.47 -6.76 9.48
C TRP A 142 -6.46 -6.20 8.06
N ASN A 143 -5.83 -6.90 7.13
CA ASN A 143 -5.90 -6.58 5.72
C ASN A 143 -6.09 -7.84 4.88
N SER A 144 -7.13 -7.86 4.05
CA SER A 144 -7.45 -9.00 3.19
C SER A 144 -6.48 -9.18 2.02
N GLY A 145 -5.58 -8.22 1.77
CA GLY A 145 -4.64 -8.28 0.66
C GLY A 145 -5.31 -8.03 -0.69
N SER A 146 -4.97 -8.85 -1.69
CA SER A 146 -5.40 -8.68 -3.08
C SER A 146 -5.69 -10.04 -3.74
N TRP A 147 -6.48 -10.01 -4.81
CA TRP A 147 -6.71 -11.14 -5.72
C TRP A 147 -5.94 -11.00 -7.03
N VAL A 148 -5.19 -9.90 -7.19
CA VAL A 148 -4.44 -9.59 -8.40
C VAL A 148 -2.98 -10.01 -8.23
N VAL A 149 -2.44 -10.70 -9.23
CA VAL A 149 -1.01 -11.00 -9.31
C VAL A 149 -0.26 -9.73 -9.69
N GLU A 150 0.58 -9.22 -8.78
CA GLU A 150 1.40 -8.04 -9.00
C GLU A 150 2.89 -8.39 -8.80
N PRO A 151 3.59 -8.84 -9.86
CA PRO A 151 4.96 -9.34 -9.76
C PRO A 151 5.93 -8.37 -9.09
N GLU A 152 5.71 -7.07 -9.25
CA GLU A 152 6.56 -6.02 -8.68
C GLU A 152 6.48 -5.96 -7.15
N LEU A 153 5.32 -6.28 -6.57
CA LEU A 153 5.08 -6.32 -5.13
C LEU A 153 5.37 -7.69 -4.52
N ILE A 154 5.17 -8.77 -5.31
CA ILE A 154 5.50 -10.14 -4.91
C ILE A 154 7.02 -10.31 -4.83
N GLY A 155 7.76 -9.77 -5.80
CA GLY A 155 9.21 -9.88 -5.89
C GLY A 155 9.68 -11.33 -5.92
N THR A 156 10.84 -11.60 -5.31
CA THR A 156 11.43 -12.95 -5.26
C THR A 156 10.87 -13.82 -4.14
N ALA A 157 10.08 -13.25 -3.23
CA ALA A 157 9.50 -14.00 -2.10
C ALA A 157 8.38 -14.95 -2.54
N GLY A 158 7.80 -14.75 -3.74
CA GLY A 158 6.76 -15.62 -4.29
C GLY A 158 5.61 -15.81 -3.31
N ALA A 159 5.22 -17.07 -3.06
CA ALA A 159 4.19 -17.41 -2.08
C ALA A 159 4.54 -16.95 -0.66
N ALA A 160 5.79 -16.72 -0.28
CA ALA A 160 6.08 -16.17 1.04
C ALA A 160 5.75 -14.66 1.15
N SER A 161 5.52 -13.97 0.03
CA SER A 161 5.20 -12.54 0.04
C SER A 161 3.84 -12.26 0.66
N GLY A 162 3.73 -11.20 1.45
CA GLY A 162 2.44 -10.69 1.89
C GLY A 162 1.59 -10.07 0.77
N HIS A 163 2.17 -9.86 -0.41
CA HIS A 163 1.46 -9.42 -1.61
C HIS A 163 1.06 -10.59 -2.52
N TRP A 164 1.26 -11.83 -2.08
CA TRP A 164 0.76 -12.99 -2.81
C TRP A 164 -0.78 -12.96 -2.87
N PRO A 165 -1.39 -13.21 -4.02
CA PRO A 165 -2.84 -13.09 -4.17
C PRO A 165 -3.60 -14.18 -3.43
N GLY A 166 -4.89 -13.94 -3.23
CA GLY A 166 -5.84 -14.94 -2.75
C GLY A 166 -5.81 -15.15 -1.24
N ALA A 167 -5.50 -14.09 -0.50
CA ALA A 167 -5.80 -14.03 0.93
C ALA A 167 -7.25 -13.56 1.16
N CYS A 168 -7.86 -14.01 2.25
CA CYS A 168 -9.12 -13.49 2.75
C CYS A 168 -9.11 -13.43 4.28
N VAL A 169 -9.96 -12.56 4.84
CA VAL A 169 -10.21 -12.53 6.28
C VAL A 169 -11.56 -13.22 6.53
N VAL A 170 -11.52 -14.31 7.29
CA VAL A 170 -12.70 -15.08 7.70
C VAL A 170 -13.17 -14.56 9.04
N LEU A 171 -14.47 -14.30 9.12
CA LEU A 171 -15.16 -13.88 10.34
C LEU A 171 -16.10 -15.01 10.73
N GLU A 172 -15.83 -15.65 11.86
CA GLU A 172 -16.72 -16.64 12.45
C GLU A 172 -17.78 -15.94 13.32
N GLU A 173 -18.78 -16.71 13.81
CA GLU A 173 -19.79 -16.17 14.75
C GLU A 173 -19.14 -15.64 16.03
N ASP A 174 -18.11 -16.33 16.53
CA ASP A 174 -17.38 -15.99 17.75
C ASP A 174 -15.86 -16.00 17.51
N GLY A 175 -15.15 -15.10 18.21
CA GLY A 175 -13.69 -15.06 18.25
C GLY A 175 -13.05 -14.04 17.30
N PRO A 176 -11.71 -13.99 17.25
CA PRO A 176 -10.98 -13.04 16.40
C PRO A 176 -11.06 -13.45 14.92
N PRO A 177 -10.96 -12.49 13.98
CA PRO A 177 -10.81 -12.79 12.57
C PRO A 177 -9.64 -13.72 12.29
N GLN A 178 -9.72 -14.49 11.21
CA GLN A 178 -8.64 -15.35 10.75
C GLN A 178 -8.21 -14.95 9.34
N LEU A 179 -6.90 -14.82 9.11
CA LEU A 179 -6.37 -14.55 7.79
C LEU A 179 -6.02 -15.88 7.10
N GLU A 180 -6.77 -16.20 6.07
CA GLU A 180 -6.60 -17.43 5.28
C GLU A 180 -5.94 -17.12 3.94
N ARG A 181 -5.02 -17.99 3.52
CA ARG A 181 -4.31 -17.89 2.24
C ARG A 181 -4.74 -19.01 1.31
N LEU A 182 -5.87 -18.80 0.64
CA LEU A 182 -6.57 -19.84 -0.11
C LEU A 182 -5.72 -20.43 -1.24
N LEU A 183 -4.91 -19.60 -1.91
CA LEU A 183 -4.04 -20.06 -3.00
C LEU A 183 -2.80 -20.84 -2.52
N ASP A 184 -2.45 -20.78 -1.24
CA ASP A 184 -1.35 -21.58 -0.68
C ASP A 184 -1.76 -23.04 -0.49
N THR A 185 -3.06 -23.29 -0.30
CA THR A 185 -3.63 -24.64 -0.08
C THR A 185 -3.90 -25.40 -1.37
N THR A 186 -4.05 -24.70 -2.51
CA THR A 186 -4.10 -25.32 -3.82
C THR A 186 -2.70 -25.66 -4.32
N ALA A 187 -2.22 -26.85 -3.96
CA ALA A 187 -1.08 -27.48 -4.61
C ALA A 187 -1.35 -27.59 -6.12
N GLY A 188 -0.89 -26.61 -6.92
CA GLY A 188 -1.02 -26.70 -8.39
C GLY A 188 -1.00 -25.40 -9.18
N PHE A 189 -1.25 -24.23 -8.59
CA PHE A 189 -1.13 -22.97 -9.35
C PHE A 189 0.31 -22.48 -9.33
N ALA A 190 1.15 -23.07 -10.18
CA ALA A 190 2.35 -22.41 -10.64
C ALA A 190 1.92 -21.21 -11.50
N LEU A 191 1.80 -20.04 -10.86
CA LEU A 191 1.72 -18.78 -11.59
C LEU A 191 3.06 -18.61 -12.31
N THR A 192 3.11 -19.03 -13.57
CA THR A 192 4.23 -18.73 -14.46
C THR A 192 4.31 -17.22 -14.63
N ALA A 193 5.36 -16.63 -14.07
CA ALA A 193 5.75 -15.24 -14.26
C ALA A 193 6.20 -14.97 -15.70
#